data_AF-A0A5C5T1W8-F1
#
_entry.id   AF-A0A5C5T1W8-F1
#
_cell.length_a   1.000
_cell.length_b   1.000
_cell.length_c   1.000
_cell.angle_alpha   90.00
_cell.angle_beta   90.00
_cell.angle_gamma   90.00
#
_symmetry.space_group_name_H-M   'P 1'
#
loop_
_entity.id
_entity.type
_entity.pdbx_description
1 polymer ?
#
loop_
_entity_poly.entity_id
_entity_poly.type
_entity_poly.pdbx_seq_one_letter_code
_entity_poly.pdbx_strand_id
1 'polypeptide(L)'
;MKKFMVPFVLLLSLFLVLPVAAAAPDLPEDHLFYEEITYLMEKGVVTGYPDGTVRPDVAVSRAEAAVMIARLKGLDGTKRATPFRDVPAGHYASGFVAAAAEAGYIKGYGDGTFRPNAPIIRGDMALIVERVFNLAFTFNSSFTDVPENAYYTGAISKILAANITIGYPDNTFRPRQEVTRGQYSAFLARALEPRFKNDAVIEDSYQKDKTKAYTYRMSDGTTAVHRFVDVPDRGGLSYGFMWTVEVDGDSYEYLELENHQLFAFGYPYSEYDVALVYPVRLGKTFNTGLGDETILHTITGVNKTVETEYKTFTNATEVTVQSGLKYYMAEGFSTIKSINAQGIVESELISVE
;
A
#
# COMPACT_ATOMS: atom_id res chain seq x y z
N MET A 1 8.18 10.26 78.09
CA MET A 1 8.58 9.10 77.25
C MET A 1 8.48 9.53 75.79
N LYS A 2 9.56 9.33 75.03
CA LYS A 2 9.81 9.92 73.70
C LYS A 2 8.94 9.26 72.62
N LYS A 3 8.41 10.09 71.73
CA LYS A 3 7.65 9.72 70.52
C LYS A 3 8.58 9.02 69.52
N PHE A 4 8.15 7.91 68.94
CA PHE A 4 8.75 7.36 67.72
C PHE A 4 7.73 7.48 66.58
N MET A 5 7.97 8.44 65.71
CA MET A 5 7.30 8.64 64.44
C MET A 5 8.07 7.80 63.42
N VAL A 6 7.44 6.78 62.85
CA VAL A 6 8.02 5.98 61.76
C VAL A 6 7.77 6.74 60.45
N PRO A 7 8.78 7.05 59.62
CA PRO A 7 8.54 7.67 58.34
C PRO A 7 8.07 6.59 57.35
N PHE A 8 6.91 6.82 56.75
CA PHE A 8 6.41 6.05 55.61
C PHE A 8 7.21 6.49 54.37
N VAL A 9 8.17 5.67 53.94
CA VAL A 9 8.93 5.90 52.69
C VAL A 9 8.04 5.44 51.54
N LEU A 10 7.45 6.41 50.84
CA LEU A 10 6.72 6.20 49.60
C LEU A 10 7.77 5.96 48.49
N LEU A 11 8.03 4.69 48.16
CA LEU A 11 8.90 4.31 47.06
C LEU A 11 8.18 4.66 45.75
N LEU A 12 8.41 5.87 45.24
CA LEU A 12 7.96 6.29 43.92
C LEU A 12 8.82 5.53 42.89
N SER A 13 8.35 4.38 42.43
CA SER A 13 8.94 3.66 41.31
C SER A 13 8.76 4.49 40.04
N LEU A 14 9.77 5.31 39.73
CA LEU A 14 9.93 5.90 38.40
C LEU A 14 10.11 4.74 37.42
N PHE A 15 9.04 4.34 36.73
CA PHE A 15 9.19 3.63 35.47
C PHE A 15 9.80 4.63 34.50
N LEU A 16 11.12 4.54 34.30
CA LEU A 16 11.78 5.15 33.16
C LEU A 16 11.10 4.56 31.91
N VAL A 17 10.21 5.35 31.31
CA VAL A 17 9.80 5.14 29.93
C VAL A 17 11.05 5.44 29.11
N LEU A 18 11.87 4.42 28.89
CA LEU A 18 12.99 4.56 27.98
C LEU A 18 12.42 4.97 26.61
N PRO A 19 12.98 5.99 25.94
CA PRO A 19 12.57 6.32 24.60
C PRO A 19 12.80 5.09 23.72
N VAL A 20 11.77 4.72 22.93
CA VAL A 20 11.75 3.55 22.03
C VAL A 20 13.00 3.49 21.13
N ALA A 21 13.58 4.64 20.81
CA ALA A 21 14.80 4.79 20.00
C ALA A 21 16.07 4.16 20.61
N ALA A 22 16.13 3.91 21.92
CA ALA A 22 17.29 3.24 22.54
C ALA A 22 17.24 1.69 22.43
N ALA A 23 16.23 1.12 21.77
CA ALA A 23 15.88 -0.30 21.86
C ALA A 23 15.99 -1.11 20.55
N ALA A 24 16.78 -0.66 19.57
CA ALA A 24 16.97 -1.37 18.29
C ALA A 24 18.34 -1.05 17.63
N PRO A 25 19.47 -1.61 18.11
CA PRO A 25 20.81 -1.26 17.60
C PRO A 25 21.07 -1.73 16.16
N ASP A 26 20.26 -2.64 15.64
CA ASP A 26 20.32 -3.20 14.29
C ASP A 26 19.29 -2.57 13.32
N LEU A 27 18.70 -1.43 13.71
CA LEU A 27 17.77 -0.65 12.90
C LEU A 27 18.21 0.83 12.87
N PRO A 28 19.28 1.17 12.13
CA PRO A 28 19.72 2.56 12.00
C PRO A 28 18.73 3.40 11.18
N GLU A 29 18.72 4.73 11.38
CA GLU A 29 17.79 5.67 10.70
C GLU A 29 17.88 5.64 9.17
N ASP A 30 19.03 5.23 8.61
CA ASP A 30 19.26 5.10 7.17
C ASP A 30 18.87 3.71 6.60
N HIS A 31 18.39 2.80 7.46
CA HIS A 31 17.90 1.51 7.01
C HIS A 31 16.62 1.67 6.17
N LEU A 32 16.53 0.94 5.05
CA LEU A 32 15.45 1.07 4.06
C LEU A 32 14.03 1.00 4.64
N PHE A 33 13.82 0.20 5.68
CA PHE A 33 12.52 0.00 6.34
C PHE A 33 12.42 0.66 7.73
N TYR A 34 13.29 1.63 8.03
CA TYR A 34 13.34 2.27 9.36
C TYR A 34 11.99 2.88 9.76
N GLU A 35 11.38 3.66 8.87
CA GLU A 35 10.14 4.36 9.18
C GLU A 35 8.96 3.40 9.36
N GLU A 36 8.80 2.41 8.46
CA GLU A 36 7.71 1.45 8.55
C GLU A 36 7.81 0.59 9.81
N ILE A 37 9.02 0.14 10.15
CA ILE A 37 9.24 -0.66 11.35
C ILE A 37 8.98 0.17 12.60
N THR A 38 9.51 1.40 12.67
CA THR A 38 9.33 2.28 13.83
C THR A 38 7.85 2.61 14.04
N TYR A 39 7.11 2.92 12.97
CA TYR A 39 5.67 3.11 13.02
C TYR A 39 4.92 1.89 13.56
N LEU A 40 5.28 0.69 13.12
CA LEU A 40 4.68 -0.54 13.62
C LEU A 40 5.09 -0.86 15.06
N MET A 41 6.26 -0.43 15.52
CA MET A 41 6.68 -0.53 16.93
C MET A 41 5.86 0.42 17.81
N GLU A 42 5.63 1.66 17.38
CA GLU A 42 4.77 2.62 18.07
C GLU A 42 3.32 2.13 18.19
N LYS A 43 2.82 1.42 17.15
CA LYS A 43 1.50 0.77 17.16
C LYS A 43 1.48 -0.54 17.96
N GLY A 44 2.62 -1.01 18.48
CA GLY A 44 2.74 -2.27 19.22
C GLY A 44 2.58 -3.53 18.36
N VAL A 45 2.64 -3.41 17.03
CA VAL A 45 2.54 -4.52 16.07
C VAL A 45 3.87 -5.28 16.02
N VAL A 46 4.97 -4.54 15.85
CA VAL A 46 6.32 -5.07 15.90
C VAL A 46 6.88 -4.87 17.30
N THR A 47 7.53 -5.91 17.82
CA THR A 47 8.39 -5.79 18.99
C THR A 47 9.77 -6.30 18.62
N GLY A 48 10.80 -5.77 19.29
CA GLY A 48 12.13 -6.35 19.26
C GLY A 48 12.20 -7.71 19.95
N TYR A 49 13.39 -8.31 19.88
CA TYR A 49 13.75 -9.55 20.56
C TYR A 49 14.29 -9.24 21.97
N PRO A 50 14.39 -10.24 22.87
CA PRO A 50 14.90 -10.03 24.23
C PRO A 50 16.33 -9.49 24.31
N ASP A 51 17.12 -9.64 23.24
CA ASP A 51 18.48 -9.09 23.11
C ASP A 51 18.50 -7.61 22.67
N GLY A 52 17.33 -6.99 22.50
CA GLY A 52 17.18 -5.60 22.08
C GLY A 52 17.25 -5.40 20.57
N THR A 53 17.37 -6.44 19.76
CA THR A 53 17.39 -6.33 18.28
C THR A 53 15.98 -6.32 17.68
N VAL A 54 15.82 -5.86 16.44
CA VAL A 54 14.56 -5.95 15.67
C VAL A 54 14.67 -6.94 14.51
N ARG A 55 15.87 -7.18 14.01
CA ARG A 55 16.26 -8.12 12.94
C ARG A 55 15.55 -7.85 11.61
N PRO A 56 15.66 -6.63 11.04
CA PRO A 56 14.93 -6.26 9.83
C PRO A 56 15.28 -7.12 8.60
N ASP A 57 16.53 -7.56 8.48
CA ASP A 57 17.03 -8.33 7.32
C ASP A 57 16.89 -9.84 7.46
N VAL A 58 16.39 -10.32 8.59
CA VAL A 58 16.17 -11.76 8.82
C VAL A 58 14.80 -12.16 8.27
N ALA A 59 14.73 -13.35 7.66
CA ALA A 59 13.47 -13.91 7.19
C ALA A 59 12.46 -14.03 8.33
N VAL A 60 11.24 -13.53 8.13
CA VAL A 60 10.19 -13.60 9.14
C VAL A 60 9.54 -14.99 9.11
N SER A 61 9.46 -15.63 10.27
CA SER A 61 8.78 -16.92 10.40
C SER A 61 7.26 -16.78 10.33
N ARG A 62 6.57 -17.88 10.01
CA ARG A 62 5.10 -17.95 10.01
C ARG A 62 4.50 -17.62 11.39
N ALA A 63 5.16 -18.03 12.48
CA ALA A 63 4.73 -17.69 13.83
C ALA A 63 4.88 -16.19 14.13
N GLU A 64 6.00 -15.57 13.74
CA GLU A 64 6.20 -14.12 13.92
C GLU A 64 5.22 -13.31 13.09
N ALA A 65 4.95 -13.71 11.84
CA ALA A 65 3.92 -13.10 11.01
C ALA A 65 2.54 -13.18 11.68
N ALA A 66 2.16 -14.35 12.21
CA ALA A 66 0.90 -14.51 12.95
C ALA A 66 0.82 -13.62 14.19
N VAL A 67 1.92 -13.48 14.95
CA VAL A 67 1.99 -12.57 16.11
C VAL A 67 1.79 -11.11 15.67
N MET A 68 2.45 -10.67 14.59
CA MET A 68 2.29 -9.30 14.07
C MET A 68 0.85 -9.04 13.61
N ILE A 69 0.25 -9.96 12.86
CA ILE A 69 -1.16 -9.83 12.43
C ILE A 69 -2.12 -9.80 13.61
N ALA A 70 -1.93 -10.70 14.58
CA ALA A 70 -2.80 -10.76 15.73
C ALA A 70 -2.72 -9.47 16.57
N ARG A 71 -1.52 -8.91 16.76
CA ARG A 71 -1.35 -7.60 17.41
C ARG A 71 -1.99 -6.46 16.62
N LEU A 72 -1.76 -6.43 15.31
CA LEU A 72 -2.35 -5.44 14.40
C LEU A 72 -3.88 -5.44 14.48
N LYS A 73 -4.49 -6.62 14.62
CA LYS A 73 -5.95 -6.79 14.74
C LYS A 73 -6.46 -6.81 16.18
N GLY A 74 -5.61 -6.56 17.18
CA GLY A 74 -5.99 -6.53 18.59
C GLY A 74 -6.52 -7.88 19.12
N LEU A 75 -6.07 -9.00 18.56
CA LEU A 75 -6.51 -10.34 18.93
C LEU A 75 -5.83 -10.83 20.23
N ASP A 76 -6.54 -11.65 21.01
CA ASP A 76 -6.02 -12.24 22.24
C ASP A 76 -4.89 -13.24 21.97
N GLY A 77 -3.70 -12.91 22.46
CA GLY A 77 -2.49 -13.72 22.36
C GLY A 77 -2.31 -14.76 23.47
N THR A 78 -3.26 -14.87 24.40
CA THR A 78 -3.18 -15.81 25.52
C THR A 78 -2.97 -17.24 25.04
N LYS A 79 -1.92 -17.88 25.53
CA LYS A 79 -1.53 -19.25 25.15
C LYS A 79 -2.71 -20.22 25.29
N ARG A 80 -3.05 -20.92 24.21
CA ARG A 80 -4.15 -21.90 24.17
C ARG A 80 -3.90 -22.96 23.10
N ALA A 81 -4.69 -24.03 23.14
CA ALA A 81 -4.65 -25.06 22.10
C ALA A 81 -4.95 -24.44 20.73
N THR A 82 -4.29 -24.97 19.70
CA THR A 82 -4.48 -24.55 18.31
C THR A 82 -5.02 -25.74 17.50
N PRO A 83 -5.62 -25.52 16.32
CA PRO A 83 -5.99 -26.61 15.42
C PRO A 83 -4.79 -27.28 14.75
N PHE A 84 -3.56 -26.81 15.01
CA PHE A 84 -2.34 -27.28 14.35
C PHE A 84 -1.50 -28.14 15.28
N ARG A 85 -1.19 -29.36 14.84
CA ARG A 85 -0.49 -30.36 15.68
C ARG A 85 0.94 -29.97 16.07
N ASP A 86 1.57 -29.10 15.30
CA ASP A 86 2.94 -28.62 15.49
C ASP A 86 3.01 -27.24 16.19
N VAL A 87 1.87 -26.72 16.66
CA VAL A 87 1.80 -25.53 17.51
C VAL A 87 1.10 -25.93 18.82
N PRO A 88 1.82 -26.54 19.77
CA PRO A 88 1.25 -26.95 21.05
C PRO A 88 0.84 -25.73 21.89
N ALA A 89 -0.07 -25.92 22.85
CA ALA A 89 -0.60 -24.83 23.68
C ALA A 89 0.47 -24.02 24.40
N GLY A 90 1.59 -24.66 24.79
CA GLY A 90 2.72 -23.99 25.45
C GLY A 90 3.59 -23.10 24.54
N HIS A 91 3.45 -23.21 23.21
CA HIS A 91 4.22 -22.44 22.24
C HIS A 91 3.97 -20.93 22.43
N TYR A 92 5.00 -20.09 22.28
CA TYR A 92 4.88 -18.64 22.53
C TYR A 92 3.82 -17.96 21.64
N ALA A 93 3.69 -18.45 20.40
CA ALA A 93 2.73 -17.93 19.43
C ALA A 93 1.36 -18.63 19.44
N SER A 94 1.11 -19.61 20.33
CA SER A 94 -0.08 -20.48 20.23
C SER A 94 -1.40 -19.70 20.26
N GLY A 95 -1.54 -18.74 21.17
CA GLY A 95 -2.74 -17.89 21.26
C GLY A 95 -2.95 -17.03 20.02
N PHE A 96 -1.89 -16.37 19.57
CA PHE A 96 -1.90 -15.54 18.36
C PHE A 96 -2.22 -16.34 17.09
N VAL A 97 -1.63 -17.54 16.95
CA VAL A 97 -1.90 -18.45 15.82
C VAL A 97 -3.35 -18.93 15.86
N ALA A 98 -3.86 -19.34 17.02
CA ALA A 98 -5.25 -19.76 17.15
C ALA A 98 -6.21 -18.60 16.78
N ALA A 99 -5.99 -17.41 17.33
CA ALA A 99 -6.88 -16.27 17.10
C ALA A 99 -6.85 -15.79 15.64
N ALA A 100 -5.67 -15.70 15.03
CA ALA A 100 -5.55 -15.31 13.63
C ALA A 100 -6.12 -16.36 12.66
N ALA A 101 -6.06 -17.65 13.02
CA ALA A 101 -6.67 -18.72 12.23
C ALA A 101 -8.20 -18.72 12.35
N GLU A 102 -8.73 -18.53 13.57
CA GLU A 102 -10.18 -18.38 13.83
C GLU A 102 -10.77 -17.17 13.11
N ALA A 103 -10.03 -16.06 13.05
CA ALA A 103 -10.41 -14.86 12.30
C ALA A 103 -10.21 -15.01 10.77
N GLY A 104 -9.64 -16.12 10.30
CA GLY A 104 -9.45 -16.40 8.87
C GLY A 104 -8.26 -15.69 8.20
N TYR A 105 -7.44 -14.95 8.96
CA TYR A 105 -6.29 -14.22 8.42
C TYR A 105 -5.15 -15.14 8.00
N ILE A 106 -4.95 -16.23 8.73
CA ILE A 106 -3.93 -17.24 8.42
C ILE A 106 -4.55 -18.62 8.23
N LYS A 107 -3.86 -19.48 7.47
CA LYS A 107 -4.24 -20.88 7.26
C LYS A 107 -3.02 -21.77 7.45
N GLY A 108 -3.25 -22.97 7.98
CA GLY A 108 -2.27 -24.04 7.98
C GLY A 108 -2.27 -24.82 6.67
N TYR A 109 -1.46 -25.88 6.63
CA TYR A 109 -1.36 -26.80 5.52
C TYR A 109 -2.41 -27.90 5.64
N GLY A 110 -2.74 -28.54 4.51
CA GLY A 110 -3.74 -29.61 4.45
C GLY A 110 -3.39 -30.87 5.26
N ASP A 111 -2.14 -30.97 5.73
CA ASP A 111 -1.68 -32.03 6.62
C ASP A 111 -1.99 -31.75 8.11
N GLY A 112 -2.63 -30.63 8.44
CA GLY A 112 -2.94 -30.22 9.81
C GLY A 112 -1.77 -29.54 10.55
N THR A 113 -0.72 -29.12 9.84
CA THR A 113 0.40 -28.36 10.40
C THR A 113 0.30 -26.87 10.10
N PHE A 114 0.95 -26.04 10.92
CA PHE A 114 1.15 -24.62 10.66
C PHE A 114 2.57 -24.29 10.21
N ARG A 115 3.56 -25.09 10.57
CA ARG A 115 5.01 -24.89 10.33
C ARG A 115 5.50 -23.56 10.91
N PRO A 116 5.40 -23.36 12.25
CA PRO A 116 5.61 -22.06 12.89
C PRO A 116 6.99 -21.44 12.64
N ASN A 117 8.04 -22.28 12.52
CA ASN A 117 9.42 -21.84 12.34
C ASN A 117 9.82 -21.68 10.86
N ALA A 118 8.96 -22.08 9.92
CA ALA A 118 9.26 -21.91 8.51
C ALA A 118 9.15 -20.41 8.14
N PRO A 119 10.04 -19.89 7.28
CA PRO A 119 9.92 -18.53 6.79
C PRO A 119 8.66 -18.38 5.94
N ILE A 120 8.07 -17.17 5.95
CA ILE A 120 6.99 -16.86 5.01
C ILE A 120 7.60 -16.53 3.64
N ILE A 121 6.93 -16.99 2.58
CA ILE A 121 7.26 -16.59 1.21
C ILE A 121 6.36 -15.44 0.76
N ARG A 122 6.80 -14.67 -0.23
CA ARG A 122 6.18 -13.43 -0.67
C ARG A 122 4.74 -13.61 -1.18
N GLY A 123 4.43 -14.73 -1.82
CA GLY A 123 3.06 -15.08 -2.23
C GLY A 123 2.13 -15.39 -1.06
N ASP A 124 2.63 -16.04 -0.01
CA ASP A 124 1.84 -16.31 1.21
C ASP A 124 1.62 -15.01 2.00
N MET A 125 2.61 -14.13 2.03
CA MET A 125 2.50 -12.78 2.59
C MET A 125 1.42 -11.96 1.89
N ALA A 126 1.36 -12.00 0.54
CA ALA A 126 0.31 -11.34 -0.23
C ALA A 126 -1.10 -11.80 0.19
N LEU A 127 -1.30 -13.11 0.37
CA LEU A 127 -2.56 -13.68 0.83
C LEU A 127 -2.93 -13.25 2.25
N ILE A 128 -1.95 -13.09 3.13
CA ILE A 128 -2.20 -12.61 4.49
C ILE A 128 -2.63 -11.15 4.46
N VAL A 129 -1.89 -10.29 3.76
CA VAL A 129 -2.21 -8.85 3.63
C VAL A 129 -3.60 -8.67 3.03
N GLU A 130 -3.91 -9.39 1.95
CA GLU A 130 -5.23 -9.33 1.30
C GLU A 130 -6.38 -9.66 2.26
N ARG A 131 -6.26 -10.71 3.07
CA ARG A 131 -7.29 -11.11 4.05
C ARG A 131 -7.39 -10.16 5.24
N VAL A 132 -6.26 -9.61 5.69
CA VAL A 132 -6.20 -8.75 6.89
C VAL A 132 -6.83 -7.39 6.62
N PHE A 133 -6.63 -6.86 5.41
CA PHE A 133 -7.08 -5.53 5.00
C PHE A 133 -8.30 -5.54 4.09
N ASN A 134 -8.80 -6.73 3.70
CA ASN A 134 -10.00 -6.89 2.89
C ASN A 134 -9.98 -6.02 1.61
N LEU A 135 -8.93 -6.19 0.82
CA LEU A 135 -8.68 -5.33 -0.33
C LEU A 135 -9.70 -5.57 -1.45
N ALA A 136 -10.30 -4.48 -1.92
CA ALA A 136 -11.47 -4.48 -2.79
C ALA A 136 -11.18 -4.56 -4.29
N PHE A 137 -10.00 -4.11 -4.71
CA PHE A 137 -9.68 -3.89 -6.11
C PHE A 137 -8.76 -4.95 -6.64
N THR A 138 -9.05 -5.46 -7.84
CA THR A 138 -8.12 -6.28 -8.57
C THR A 138 -7.65 -5.52 -9.78
N PHE A 139 -6.34 -5.50 -10.00
CA PHE A 139 -5.77 -5.12 -11.28
C PHE A 139 -5.19 -6.38 -11.89
N ASN A 140 -5.48 -6.67 -13.16
CA ASN A 140 -4.92 -7.84 -13.83
C ASN A 140 -3.39 -7.67 -13.92
N SER A 141 -2.68 -8.21 -12.93
CA SER A 141 -1.25 -8.06 -12.80
C SER A 141 -0.56 -8.88 -13.89
N SER A 142 0.39 -8.27 -14.59
CA SER A 142 1.21 -8.90 -15.63
C SER A 142 2.65 -9.14 -15.15
N PHE A 143 2.85 -9.49 -13.87
CA PHE A 143 4.15 -9.94 -13.39
C PHE A 143 4.54 -11.23 -14.12
N THR A 144 5.76 -11.25 -14.67
CA THR A 144 6.23 -12.33 -15.55
C THR A 144 6.36 -13.69 -14.86
N ASP A 145 6.46 -13.71 -13.53
CA ASP A 145 6.62 -14.90 -12.69
C ASP A 145 5.39 -15.22 -11.82
N VAL A 146 4.23 -14.62 -12.13
CA VAL A 146 2.94 -14.89 -11.49
C VAL A 146 2.00 -15.54 -12.50
N PRO A 147 1.86 -16.88 -12.48
CA PRO A 147 0.93 -17.57 -13.35
C PRO A 147 -0.52 -17.18 -13.04
N GLU A 148 -1.36 -17.03 -14.07
CA GLU A 148 -2.76 -16.60 -13.93
C GLU A 148 -3.56 -17.43 -12.91
N ASN A 149 -3.32 -18.74 -12.86
CA ASN A 149 -4.05 -19.68 -12.01
C ASN A 149 -3.31 -20.06 -10.71
N ALA A 150 -2.27 -19.33 -10.31
CA ALA A 150 -1.61 -19.59 -9.03
C ALA A 150 -2.48 -19.14 -7.84
N TYR A 151 -2.39 -19.88 -6.73
CA TYR A 151 -3.22 -19.63 -5.54
C TYR A 151 -3.03 -18.24 -4.89
N TYR A 152 -1.95 -17.54 -5.23
CA TYR A 152 -1.62 -16.20 -4.76
C TYR A 152 -1.96 -15.09 -5.77
N THR A 153 -2.34 -15.41 -7.01
CA THR A 153 -2.45 -14.43 -8.09
C THR A 153 -3.45 -13.33 -7.78
N GLY A 154 -4.67 -13.70 -7.37
CA GLY A 154 -5.68 -12.71 -6.98
C GLY A 154 -5.23 -11.80 -5.83
N ALA A 155 -4.49 -12.34 -4.85
CA ALA A 155 -3.98 -11.54 -3.74
C ALA A 155 -2.88 -10.57 -4.19
N ILE A 156 -1.98 -11.01 -5.08
CA ILE A 156 -0.94 -10.16 -5.67
C ILE A 156 -1.56 -9.03 -6.49
N SER A 157 -2.56 -9.34 -7.33
CA SER A 157 -3.33 -8.37 -8.09
C SER A 157 -3.96 -7.30 -7.20
N LYS A 158 -4.49 -7.71 -6.04
CA LYS A 158 -5.13 -6.79 -5.09
C LYS A 158 -4.17 -5.86 -4.36
N ILE A 159 -3.05 -6.39 -3.86
CA ILE A 159 -2.06 -5.56 -3.17
C ILE A 159 -1.31 -4.62 -4.15
N LEU A 160 -1.21 -5.01 -5.43
CA LEU A 160 -0.71 -4.12 -6.49
C LEU A 160 -1.70 -2.96 -6.73
N ALA A 161 -2.99 -3.26 -6.91
CA ALA A 161 -4.04 -2.26 -7.07
C ALA A 161 -4.11 -1.28 -5.90
N ALA A 162 -3.90 -1.76 -4.67
CA ALA A 162 -3.90 -0.94 -3.47
C ALA A 162 -2.58 -0.15 -3.22
N ASN A 163 -1.65 -0.12 -4.19
CA ASN A 163 -0.31 0.47 -4.09
C ASN A 163 0.49 0.00 -2.84
N ILE A 164 0.36 -1.27 -2.46
CA ILE A 164 1.16 -1.87 -1.38
C ILE A 164 2.49 -2.44 -1.95
N THR A 165 2.49 -2.77 -3.24
CA THR A 165 3.66 -3.27 -3.98
C THR A 165 3.66 -2.74 -5.41
N ILE A 166 4.85 -2.61 -5.99
CA ILE A 166 5.08 -2.35 -7.43
C ILE A 166 5.79 -3.51 -8.15
N GLY A 167 6.23 -4.52 -7.38
CA GLY A 167 7.09 -5.59 -7.90
C GLY A 167 8.55 -5.17 -7.93
N TYR A 168 9.33 -5.84 -8.78
CA TYR A 168 10.73 -5.54 -9.03
C TYR A 168 10.91 -4.92 -10.43
N PRO A 169 12.02 -4.20 -10.68
CA PRO A 169 12.29 -3.56 -11.97
C PRO A 169 12.29 -4.50 -13.19
N ASP A 170 12.53 -5.80 -12.98
CA ASP A 170 12.46 -6.85 -13.99
C ASP A 170 11.03 -7.35 -14.28
N ASN A 171 10.01 -6.63 -13.77
CA ASN A 171 8.60 -7.00 -13.84
C ASN A 171 8.31 -8.38 -13.23
N THR A 172 8.99 -8.73 -12.14
CA THR A 172 8.71 -9.91 -11.32
C THR A 172 8.07 -9.53 -9.98
N PHE A 173 7.34 -10.47 -9.38
CA PHE A 173 6.88 -10.39 -8.00
C PHE A 173 7.71 -11.27 -7.05
N ARG A 174 8.35 -12.33 -7.54
CA ARG A 174 9.13 -13.32 -6.77
C ARG A 174 8.30 -14.00 -5.66
N PRO A 175 7.16 -14.65 -6.00
CA PRO A 175 6.20 -15.18 -5.01
C PRO A 175 6.77 -16.30 -4.14
N ARG A 176 7.84 -16.97 -4.59
CA ARG A 176 8.53 -18.06 -3.86
C ARG A 176 9.69 -17.58 -3.00
N GLN A 177 10.07 -16.31 -3.07
CA GLN A 177 11.15 -15.75 -2.27
C GLN A 177 10.71 -15.56 -0.81
N GLU A 178 11.59 -15.84 0.13
CA GLU A 178 11.37 -15.52 1.55
C GLU A 178 11.30 -14.00 1.77
N VAL A 179 10.50 -13.59 2.75
CA VAL A 179 10.29 -12.18 3.09
C VAL A 179 11.06 -11.86 4.36
N THR A 180 11.87 -10.79 4.32
CA THR A 180 12.51 -10.31 5.56
C THR A 180 11.50 -9.64 6.48
N ARG A 181 11.82 -9.53 7.76
CA ARG A 181 10.96 -8.87 8.74
C ARG A 181 10.69 -7.41 8.38
N GLY A 182 11.67 -6.71 7.82
CA GLY A 182 11.52 -5.35 7.32
C GLY A 182 10.60 -5.27 6.10
N GLN A 183 10.76 -6.17 5.12
CA GLN A 183 9.84 -6.25 3.99
C GLN A 183 8.40 -6.54 4.42
N TYR A 184 8.21 -7.48 5.36
CA TYR A 184 6.87 -7.77 5.88
C TYR A 184 6.27 -6.56 6.60
N SER A 185 7.08 -5.84 7.37
CA SER A 185 6.69 -4.60 8.05
C SER A 185 6.27 -3.52 7.04
N ALA A 186 7.03 -3.32 5.96
CA ALA A 186 6.70 -2.36 4.91
C ALA A 186 5.33 -2.64 4.27
N PHE A 187 5.01 -3.91 3.99
CA PHE A 187 3.70 -4.29 3.44
C PHE A 187 2.55 -3.97 4.39
N LEU A 188 2.71 -4.23 5.69
CA LEU A 188 1.69 -3.91 6.68
C LEU A 188 1.53 -2.39 6.87
N ALA A 189 2.64 -1.65 6.94
CA ALA A 189 2.63 -0.20 7.10
C ALA A 189 1.95 0.49 5.91
N ARG A 190 2.27 0.09 4.67
CA ARG A 190 1.61 0.56 3.44
C ARG A 190 0.12 0.27 3.38
N ALA A 191 -0.32 -0.82 4.01
CA ALA A 191 -1.73 -1.14 4.07
C ALA A 191 -2.47 -0.33 5.16
N LEU A 192 -1.76 0.15 6.18
CA LEU A 192 -2.32 0.92 7.30
C LEU A 192 -2.32 2.43 7.09
N GLU A 193 -1.38 2.97 6.31
CA GLU A 193 -1.12 4.41 6.28
C GLU A 193 -0.68 4.87 4.87
N PRO A 194 -1.40 5.85 4.27
CA PRO A 194 -1.10 6.39 2.94
C PRO A 194 0.33 6.84 2.71
N ARG A 195 0.98 7.46 3.69
CA ARG A 195 2.33 8.02 3.50
C ARG A 195 3.33 6.97 3.03
N PHE A 196 3.24 5.74 3.54
CA PHE A 196 4.15 4.65 3.15
C PHE A 196 3.88 4.11 1.75
N LYS A 197 2.68 4.32 1.21
CA LYS A 197 2.37 3.97 -0.18
C LYS A 197 3.11 4.88 -1.16
N ASN A 198 3.59 6.05 -0.72
CA ASN A 198 4.44 6.91 -1.53
C ASN A 198 5.85 6.33 -1.71
N ASP A 199 6.28 5.40 -0.85
CA ASP A 199 7.56 4.69 -0.98
C ASP A 199 7.46 3.50 -1.95
N ALA A 200 6.24 3.09 -2.31
CA ALA A 200 5.96 2.00 -3.24
C ALA A 200 5.67 2.56 -4.64
N VAL A 201 6.65 3.25 -5.22
CA VAL A 201 6.57 3.84 -6.57
C VAL A 201 7.82 3.51 -7.38
N ILE A 202 7.69 3.55 -8.71
CA ILE A 202 8.84 3.41 -9.61
C ILE A 202 9.68 4.71 -9.62
N GLU A 203 10.90 4.65 -10.14
CA GLU A 203 11.65 5.86 -10.49
C GLU A 203 10.85 6.69 -11.50
N ASP A 204 10.84 8.01 -11.34
CA ASP A 204 10.08 8.95 -12.16
C ASP A 204 8.56 8.63 -12.22
N SER A 205 8.02 8.18 -11.09
CA SER A 205 6.60 7.86 -10.93
C SER A 205 5.69 9.06 -11.23
N TYR A 206 4.58 8.78 -11.90
CA TYR A 206 3.51 9.75 -12.14
C TYR A 206 2.46 9.77 -11.01
N GLN A 207 2.59 8.93 -9.98
CA GLN A 207 1.62 8.90 -8.89
C GLN A 207 1.64 10.18 -8.07
N LYS A 208 0.45 10.63 -7.69
CA LYS A 208 0.28 11.71 -6.72
C LYS A 208 0.75 11.29 -5.32
N ASP A 209 1.25 12.26 -4.56
CA ASP A 209 1.50 12.11 -3.13
C ASP A 209 0.17 11.92 -2.40
N LYS A 210 -0.01 10.73 -1.81
CA LYS A 210 -1.25 10.33 -1.14
C LYS A 210 -1.51 11.04 0.19
N THR A 211 -0.61 11.93 0.62
CA THR A 211 -0.81 12.77 1.82
C THR A 211 -1.31 14.18 1.46
N LYS A 212 -1.44 14.49 0.17
CA LYS A 212 -1.80 15.80 -0.35
C LYS A 212 -3.22 15.84 -0.90
N ALA A 213 -3.81 17.03 -0.88
CA ALA A 213 -5.04 17.33 -1.60
C ALA A 213 -4.71 18.02 -2.93
N TYR A 214 -5.39 17.62 -4.00
CA TYR A 214 -5.18 18.19 -5.34
C TYR A 214 -6.50 18.80 -5.84
N THR A 215 -6.49 20.08 -6.17
CA THR A 215 -7.70 20.77 -6.67
C THR A 215 -7.56 21.06 -8.14
N TYR A 216 -8.59 20.68 -8.90
CA TYR A 216 -8.70 20.92 -10.34
C TYR A 216 -9.84 21.88 -10.63
N ARG A 217 -9.65 22.78 -11.59
CA ARG A 217 -10.73 23.56 -12.20
C ARG A 217 -11.28 22.80 -13.41
N MET A 218 -12.59 22.66 -13.48
CA MET A 218 -13.29 21.99 -14.57
C MET A 218 -13.77 23.00 -15.63
N SER A 219 -14.14 22.52 -16.82
CA SER A 219 -14.59 23.37 -17.94
C SER A 219 -15.84 24.21 -17.65
N ASP A 220 -16.73 23.73 -16.77
CA ASP A 220 -17.93 24.45 -16.33
C ASP A 220 -17.65 25.48 -15.21
N GLY A 221 -16.39 25.60 -14.77
CA GLY A 221 -15.95 26.52 -13.73
C GLY A 221 -16.04 25.95 -12.30
N THR A 222 -16.58 24.75 -12.12
CA THR A 222 -16.56 24.05 -10.83
C THR A 222 -15.14 23.62 -10.45
N THR A 223 -14.95 23.26 -9.19
CA THR A 223 -13.69 22.72 -8.67
C THR A 223 -13.86 21.30 -8.19
N ALA A 224 -13.00 20.40 -8.64
CA ALA A 224 -12.90 19.03 -8.18
C ALA A 224 -11.74 18.90 -7.18
N VAL A 225 -12.00 18.44 -5.96
CA VAL A 225 -10.95 18.25 -4.95
C VAL A 225 -10.71 16.77 -4.71
N HIS A 226 -9.47 16.36 -4.95
CA HIS A 226 -9.02 14.97 -4.85
C HIS A 226 -8.28 14.77 -3.53
N ARG A 227 -8.69 13.79 -2.72
CA ARG A 227 -8.00 13.40 -1.49
C ARG A 227 -7.88 11.90 -1.39
N PHE A 228 -6.75 11.41 -0.88
CA PHE A 228 -6.57 9.99 -0.66
C PHE A 228 -6.91 9.63 0.78
N VAL A 229 -8.04 8.96 0.99
CA VAL A 229 -8.61 8.72 2.33
C VAL A 229 -9.08 7.27 2.47
N ASP A 230 -9.22 6.82 3.72
CA ASP A 230 -9.83 5.53 4.03
C ASP A 230 -11.35 5.63 3.83
N VAL A 231 -11.86 5.01 2.77
CA VAL A 231 -13.27 5.03 2.42
C VAL A 231 -13.97 3.85 3.10
N PRO A 232 -15.04 4.09 3.87
CA PRO A 232 -15.71 3.04 4.61
C PRO A 232 -16.45 2.08 3.68
N ASP A 233 -16.53 0.83 4.12
CA ASP A 233 -17.36 -0.19 3.48
C ASP A 233 -18.82 0.26 3.38
N ARG A 234 -19.42 0.11 2.20
CA ARG A 234 -20.80 0.51 1.93
C ARG A 234 -21.44 -0.38 0.88
N GLY A 235 -22.73 -0.67 1.04
CA GLY A 235 -23.47 -1.53 0.09
C GLY A 235 -22.96 -2.97 0.01
N GLY A 236 -22.30 -3.49 1.06
CA GLY A 236 -21.68 -4.82 1.07
C GLY A 236 -20.36 -4.90 0.29
N LEU A 237 -19.86 -3.76 -0.18
CA LEU A 237 -18.59 -3.63 -0.88
C LEU A 237 -17.57 -2.98 0.06
N SER A 238 -16.33 -3.43 -0.05
CA SER A 238 -15.19 -2.86 0.65
C SER A 238 -14.51 -1.83 -0.23
N TYR A 239 -13.88 -0.83 0.37
CA TYR A 239 -13.24 0.26 -0.38
C TYR A 239 -11.81 0.44 0.14
N GLY A 240 -11.66 0.81 1.40
CA GLY A 240 -10.35 1.10 1.98
C GLY A 240 -9.76 2.39 1.42
N PHE A 241 -8.44 2.51 1.47
CA PHE A 241 -7.75 3.71 1.00
C PHE A 241 -7.86 3.93 -0.51
N MET A 242 -8.35 5.12 -0.91
CA MET A 242 -8.56 5.50 -2.30
C MET A 242 -8.68 7.01 -2.49
N TRP A 243 -8.58 7.45 -3.75
CA TRP A 243 -8.84 8.85 -4.09
C TRP A 243 -10.35 9.09 -4.10
N THR A 244 -10.82 10.00 -3.25
CA THR A 244 -12.14 10.61 -3.35
C THR A 244 -12.04 11.89 -4.16
N VAL A 245 -13.06 12.17 -4.97
CA VAL A 245 -13.22 13.43 -5.70
C VAL A 245 -14.50 14.07 -5.24
N GLU A 246 -14.42 15.30 -4.74
CA GLU A 246 -15.58 16.12 -4.38
C GLU A 246 -15.75 17.21 -5.44
N VAL A 247 -16.92 17.28 -6.08
CA VAL A 247 -17.25 18.27 -7.11
C VAL A 247 -18.74 18.61 -7.07
N ASP A 248 -19.07 19.89 -6.95
CA ASP A 248 -20.46 20.41 -6.91
C ASP A 248 -21.42 19.67 -5.95
N GLY A 249 -20.91 19.19 -4.82
CA GLY A 249 -21.70 18.45 -3.82
C GLY A 249 -21.85 16.95 -4.09
N ASP A 250 -21.38 16.47 -5.24
CA ASP A 250 -21.24 15.05 -5.55
C ASP A 250 -19.85 14.53 -5.14
N SER A 251 -19.79 13.22 -4.89
CA SER A 251 -18.53 12.53 -4.60
C SER A 251 -18.42 11.20 -5.31
N TYR A 252 -17.24 10.90 -5.85
CA TYR A 252 -16.92 9.58 -6.40
C TYR A 252 -15.50 9.17 -6.05
N GLU A 253 -15.18 7.88 -6.21
CA GLU A 253 -13.90 7.32 -5.83
C GLU A 253 -13.21 6.59 -6.97
N TYR A 254 -11.89 6.65 -6.97
CA TYR A 254 -11.06 5.96 -7.93
C TYR A 254 -9.72 5.56 -7.31
N LEU A 255 -9.00 4.69 -8.00
CA LEU A 255 -7.61 4.36 -7.69
C LEU A 255 -6.71 4.76 -8.84
N GLU A 256 -5.48 5.11 -8.49
CA GLU A 256 -4.36 5.19 -9.42
C GLU A 256 -3.44 4.01 -9.14
N LEU A 257 -2.98 3.38 -10.20
CA LEU A 257 -2.04 2.28 -10.14
C LEU A 257 -0.92 2.53 -11.13
N GLU A 258 0.29 2.20 -10.70
CA GLU A 258 1.46 2.25 -11.54
C GLU A 258 2.34 1.04 -11.27
N ASN A 259 2.91 0.51 -12.32
CA ASN A 259 3.96 -0.49 -12.26
C ASN A 259 5.01 -0.18 -13.34
N HIS A 260 6.02 -1.03 -13.49
CA HIS A 260 7.09 -0.85 -14.47
C HIS A 260 6.63 -0.88 -15.94
N GLN A 261 5.36 -1.15 -16.24
CA GLN A 261 4.81 -1.26 -17.58
C GLN A 261 3.81 -0.15 -17.93
N LEU A 262 3.02 0.33 -16.97
CA LEU A 262 1.98 1.33 -17.21
C LEU A 262 1.60 2.13 -15.97
N PHE A 263 0.88 3.22 -16.22
CA PHE A 263 0.05 3.95 -15.27
C PHE A 263 -1.41 3.82 -15.70
N ALA A 264 -2.31 3.51 -14.77
CA ALA A 264 -3.75 3.40 -15.00
C ALA A 264 -4.54 4.02 -13.85
N PHE A 265 -5.80 4.35 -14.11
CA PHE A 265 -6.79 4.64 -13.09
C PHE A 265 -8.00 3.73 -13.26
N GLY A 266 -8.77 3.53 -12.20
CA GLY A 266 -9.96 2.68 -12.26
C GLY A 266 -10.93 2.97 -11.14
N TYR A 267 -12.20 2.66 -11.39
CA TYR A 267 -13.27 2.80 -10.40
C TYR A 267 -13.45 1.49 -9.61
N PRO A 268 -13.89 1.56 -8.35
CA PRO A 268 -14.23 0.38 -7.56
C PRO A 268 -15.14 -0.59 -8.32
N TYR A 269 -14.70 -1.85 -8.42
CA TYR A 269 -15.46 -2.93 -9.05
C TYR A 269 -15.80 -2.70 -10.52
N SER A 270 -15.05 -1.83 -11.19
CA SER A 270 -15.18 -1.52 -12.62
C SER A 270 -13.88 -1.84 -13.36
N GLU A 271 -13.87 -1.52 -14.64
CA GLU A 271 -12.69 -1.59 -15.48
C GLU A 271 -11.70 -0.44 -15.15
N TYR A 272 -10.48 -0.60 -15.67
CA TYR A 272 -9.41 0.37 -15.53
C TYR A 272 -9.05 0.93 -16.90
N ASP A 273 -8.66 2.20 -16.90
CA ASP A 273 -8.19 2.91 -18.07
C ASP A 273 -6.68 3.13 -17.97
N VAL A 274 -5.95 2.70 -18.98
CA VAL A 274 -4.53 2.98 -19.09
C VAL A 274 -4.35 4.45 -19.47
N ALA A 275 -3.62 5.20 -18.66
CA ALA A 275 -3.31 6.61 -18.93
C ALA A 275 -1.93 6.79 -19.55
N LEU A 276 -0.98 5.90 -19.25
CA LEU A 276 0.39 5.97 -19.74
C LEU A 276 1.04 4.59 -19.81
N VAL A 277 2.01 4.40 -20.71
CA VAL A 277 2.73 3.13 -20.88
C VAL A 277 4.26 3.34 -20.89
N TYR A 278 4.99 2.51 -20.16
CA TYR A 278 6.45 2.58 -20.00
C TYR A 278 7.22 1.70 -21.00
N PRO A 279 8.39 2.14 -21.51
CA PRO A 279 9.00 3.46 -21.28
C PRO A 279 8.22 4.58 -21.98
N VAL A 280 8.21 5.77 -21.38
CA VAL A 280 7.61 6.98 -21.95
C VAL A 280 8.49 7.47 -23.08
N ARG A 281 7.96 7.49 -24.31
CA ARG A 281 8.69 7.95 -25.48
C ARG A 281 7.75 8.47 -26.56
N LEU A 282 8.20 9.48 -27.28
CA LEU A 282 7.46 10.08 -28.40
C LEU A 282 7.03 9.02 -29.43
N GLY A 283 5.79 9.13 -29.89
CA GLY A 283 5.19 8.27 -30.91
C GLY A 283 4.75 6.90 -30.41
N LYS A 284 4.92 6.58 -29.13
CA LYS A 284 4.42 5.33 -28.57
C LYS A 284 2.91 5.37 -28.43
N THR A 285 2.26 4.27 -28.82
CA THR A 285 0.80 4.14 -28.82
C THR A 285 0.33 3.01 -27.90
N PHE A 286 -0.92 3.11 -27.45
CA PHE A 286 -1.60 2.08 -26.68
C PHE A 286 -3.12 2.16 -26.91
N ASN A 287 -3.81 1.03 -26.80
CA ASN A 287 -5.26 0.92 -26.99
C ASN A 287 -5.94 0.76 -25.63
N THR A 288 -7.03 1.49 -25.42
CA THR A 288 -7.89 1.42 -24.23
C THR A 288 -9.32 0.98 -24.57
N GLY A 289 -9.62 0.71 -25.85
CA GLY A 289 -10.94 0.22 -26.26
C GLY A 289 -11.26 -1.17 -25.70
N LEU A 290 -12.54 -1.40 -25.41
CA LEU A 290 -13.05 -2.64 -24.85
C LEU A 290 -13.66 -3.53 -25.93
N GLY A 291 -13.48 -4.84 -25.81
CA GLY A 291 -14.01 -5.79 -26.78
C GLY A 291 -13.41 -5.59 -28.18
N ASP A 292 -14.24 -5.21 -29.15
CA ASP A 292 -13.84 -4.88 -30.52
C ASP A 292 -13.60 -3.38 -30.76
N GLU A 293 -13.85 -2.54 -29.75
CA GLU A 293 -13.58 -1.11 -29.83
C GLU A 293 -12.06 -0.84 -29.81
N THR A 294 -11.64 0.19 -30.56
CA THR A 294 -10.27 0.69 -30.53
C THR A 294 -10.30 2.18 -30.20
N ILE A 295 -9.74 2.53 -29.04
CA ILE A 295 -9.50 3.90 -28.60
C ILE A 295 -7.98 4.06 -28.53
N LEU A 296 -7.39 4.64 -29.57
CA LEU A 296 -5.95 4.76 -29.67
C LEU A 296 -5.44 6.02 -28.95
N HIS A 297 -4.46 5.83 -28.07
CA HIS A 297 -3.70 6.90 -27.43
C HIS A 297 -2.30 6.95 -28.02
N THR A 298 -1.75 8.16 -28.19
CA THR A 298 -0.38 8.38 -28.68
C THR A 298 0.34 9.38 -27.78
N ILE A 299 1.53 9.03 -27.29
CA ILE A 299 2.43 9.99 -26.64
C ILE A 299 2.96 10.95 -27.73
N THR A 300 2.40 12.15 -27.79
CA THR A 300 2.70 13.17 -28.82
C THR A 300 3.71 14.22 -28.34
N GLY A 301 4.06 14.21 -27.06
CA GLY A 301 5.10 15.08 -26.52
C GLY A 301 5.72 14.52 -25.26
N VAL A 302 7.01 14.77 -25.10
CA VAL A 302 7.78 14.54 -23.86
C VAL A 302 8.54 15.81 -23.54
N ASN A 303 8.86 16.06 -22.27
CA ASN A 303 9.53 17.28 -21.81
C ASN A 303 8.79 18.56 -22.23
N LYS A 304 7.46 18.52 -22.20
CA LYS A 304 6.62 19.65 -22.57
C LYS A 304 6.61 20.65 -21.41
N THR A 305 6.68 21.94 -21.78
CA THR A 305 6.32 23.01 -20.87
C THR A 305 4.81 23.19 -20.89
N VAL A 306 4.16 23.01 -19.74
CA VAL A 306 2.71 23.12 -19.56
C VAL A 306 2.47 24.07 -18.39
N GLU A 307 1.78 25.17 -18.68
CA GLU A 307 1.34 26.12 -17.67
C GLU A 307 -0.02 25.67 -17.10
N THR A 308 -0.10 25.64 -15.77
CA THR A 308 -1.35 25.52 -15.00
C THR A 308 -1.48 26.68 -14.01
N GLU A 309 -2.67 26.89 -13.45
CA GLU A 309 -2.86 27.90 -12.39
C GLU A 309 -2.01 27.60 -11.15
N TYR A 310 -1.73 26.32 -10.85
CA TYR A 310 -0.86 25.94 -9.74
C TYR A 310 0.60 26.35 -9.98
N LYS A 311 1.19 25.89 -11.09
CA LYS A 311 2.57 26.21 -11.50
C LYS A 311 2.83 25.83 -12.95
N THR A 312 3.98 26.25 -13.46
CA THR A 312 4.52 25.75 -14.73
C THR A 312 5.27 24.43 -14.52
N PHE A 313 4.94 23.42 -15.31
CA PHE A 313 5.65 22.14 -15.39
C PHE A 313 6.52 22.12 -16.65
N THR A 314 7.77 21.67 -16.56
CA THR A 314 8.71 21.66 -17.70
C THR A 314 9.04 20.26 -18.22
N ASN A 315 8.60 19.22 -17.52
CA ASN A 315 8.83 17.81 -17.83
C ASN A 315 7.53 17.05 -18.14
N ALA A 316 6.48 17.75 -18.61
CA ALA A 316 5.20 17.09 -18.83
C ALA A 316 5.21 16.17 -20.06
N THR A 317 4.46 15.08 -19.95
CA THR A 317 4.17 14.15 -21.05
C THR A 317 2.81 14.47 -21.64
N GLU A 318 2.75 14.74 -22.93
CA GLU A 318 1.52 14.99 -23.69
C GLU A 318 1.07 13.69 -24.36
N VAL A 319 -0.18 13.30 -24.10
CA VAL A 319 -0.85 12.19 -24.78
C VAL A 319 -2.06 12.71 -25.54
N THR A 320 -2.17 12.34 -26.81
CA THR A 320 -3.33 12.63 -27.65
C THR A 320 -4.13 11.35 -27.89
N VAL A 321 -5.42 11.40 -27.59
CA VAL A 321 -6.41 10.35 -27.88
C VAL A 321 -6.94 10.53 -29.31
N GLN A 322 -7.33 9.45 -29.97
CA GLN A 322 -7.91 9.45 -31.31
C GLN A 322 -9.11 10.40 -31.47
N SER A 323 -9.86 10.65 -30.39
CA SER A 323 -10.96 11.62 -30.36
C SER A 323 -10.51 13.08 -30.51
N GLY A 324 -9.21 13.36 -30.40
CA GLY A 324 -8.63 14.69 -30.36
C GLY A 324 -8.43 15.24 -28.95
N LEU A 325 -8.91 14.55 -27.90
CA LEU A 325 -8.60 14.89 -26.50
C LEU A 325 -7.09 14.80 -26.27
N LYS A 326 -6.53 15.83 -25.64
CA LYS A 326 -5.15 15.84 -25.15
C LYS A 326 -5.14 15.90 -23.64
N TYR A 327 -4.28 15.13 -23.01
CA TYR A 327 -3.98 15.30 -21.59
C TYR A 327 -2.48 15.34 -21.37
N TYR A 328 -2.10 16.08 -20.32
CA TYR A 328 -0.73 16.32 -19.93
C TYR A 328 -0.55 15.71 -18.55
N MET A 329 0.43 14.83 -18.42
CA MET A 329 0.79 14.22 -17.14
C MET A 329 2.17 14.72 -16.70
N ALA A 330 2.40 14.79 -15.39
CA ALA A 330 3.70 15.11 -14.82
C ALA A 330 4.05 14.15 -13.67
N GLU A 331 5.33 13.84 -13.55
CA GLU A 331 5.90 13.00 -12.49
C GLU A 331 5.54 13.58 -11.11
N GLY A 332 4.96 12.77 -10.22
CA GLY A 332 4.46 13.20 -8.91
C GLY A 332 3.06 13.85 -8.89
N PHE A 333 2.41 14.04 -10.04
CA PHE A 333 1.16 14.81 -10.15
C PHE A 333 0.04 14.13 -10.95
N SER A 334 0.28 12.98 -11.57
CA SER A 334 -0.67 12.33 -12.51
C SER A 334 -1.02 13.30 -13.64
N THR A 335 -2.27 13.31 -14.11
CA THR A 335 -2.77 14.31 -15.08
C THR A 335 -2.83 15.69 -14.42
N ILE A 336 -2.18 16.68 -15.05
CA ILE A 336 -2.15 18.08 -14.59
C ILE A 336 -3.08 18.99 -15.40
N LYS A 337 -3.42 18.59 -16.64
CA LYS A 337 -4.28 19.37 -17.54
C LYS A 337 -4.86 18.50 -18.65
N SER A 338 -6.09 18.75 -19.06
CA SER A 338 -6.68 18.14 -20.25
C SER A 338 -7.40 19.17 -21.13
N ILE A 339 -7.39 18.95 -22.44
CA ILE A 339 -7.91 19.85 -23.45
C ILE A 339 -8.64 19.02 -24.51
N ASN A 340 -9.92 19.30 -24.76
CA ASN A 340 -10.70 18.58 -25.75
C ASN A 340 -10.31 18.93 -27.20
N ALA A 341 -10.93 18.27 -28.17
CA ALA A 341 -10.64 18.45 -29.59
C ALA A 341 -10.94 19.87 -30.11
N GLN A 342 -11.78 20.63 -29.40
CA GLN A 342 -12.13 22.03 -29.70
C GLN A 342 -11.16 23.03 -29.06
N GLY A 343 -10.17 22.57 -28.30
CA GLY A 343 -9.20 23.43 -27.61
C GLY A 343 -9.69 23.98 -26.27
N ILE A 344 -10.82 23.47 -25.74
CA ILE A 344 -11.35 23.86 -24.44
C ILE A 344 -10.62 23.05 -23.36
N VAL A 345 -10.16 23.74 -22.30
CA VAL A 345 -9.57 23.09 -21.12
C VAL A 345 -10.69 22.39 -20.35
N GLU A 346 -10.63 21.06 -20.26
CA GLU A 346 -11.63 20.24 -19.56
C GLU A 346 -11.32 20.14 -18.06
N SER A 347 -10.02 20.06 -17.73
CA SER A 347 -9.55 20.09 -16.35
C SER A 347 -8.15 20.70 -16.28
N GLU A 348 -7.85 21.40 -15.19
CA GLU A 348 -6.53 21.99 -14.93
C GLU A 348 -6.23 21.99 -13.44
N LEU A 349 -5.02 21.55 -13.06
CA LEU A 349 -4.55 21.58 -11.68
C LEU A 349 -4.30 23.02 -11.21
N ILE A 350 -5.00 23.44 -10.17
CA ILE A 350 -4.95 24.81 -9.64
C ILE A 350 -4.32 24.91 -8.26
N SER A 351 -4.35 23.86 -7.43
CA SER A 351 -3.63 23.83 -6.15
C SER A 351 -3.26 22.42 -5.70
N VAL A 352 -2.20 22.35 -4.87
CA VAL A 352 -1.81 21.16 -4.10
C VAL A 352 -1.51 21.59 -2.67
N GLU A 353 -2.18 20.97 -1.69
CA GLU A 353 -2.09 21.32 -0.26
C GLU A 353 -1.56 20.16 0.58
#